data_AF-A0A4V1B0S2-F1
#
_entry.id   AF-A0A4V1B0S2-F1
#
_cell.length_a   1.000
_cell.length_b   1.000
_cell.length_c   1.000
_cell.angle_alpha   90.00
_cell.angle_beta   90.00
_cell.angle_gamma   90.00
#
_symmetry.space_group_name_H-M   'P 1'
#
loop_
_entity.id
_entity.type
_entity.pdbx_description
1 polymer ?
#
loop_
_entity_poly.entity_id
_entity_poly.type
_entity_poly.pdbx_seq_one_letter_code
_entity_poly.pdbx_strand_id
1 'polypeptide(L)'
;MAKFIEWCNAHEARVGSHALRVLSADPARINVGVQNAAAIVPMHYASEERLARILERLGKPEAAGFIQNLLPTTKSIRSGDLGEILATEFIAEQTNYLIPIKRLRWKDHRNMAMRGDDVIGISENRNGQVEFLKVEVKSRIALNAGVLSEARTALDKDGGLPSAHALSFISSRLAEMGSARLADLIDDAQLKHGISAHSVRHLMFTFSANAPNVLLTASLNGYAGPIGQWGAGIVVREHAAFVAGVYNQVIFNANNR
;
A
#
# COMPACT_ATOMS: atom_id res chain seq x y z
N MET A 1 9.01 -4.71 6.68
CA MET A 1 9.01 -5.66 5.54
C MET A 1 8.11 -6.83 5.88
N ALA A 2 7.14 -7.09 5.00
CA ALA A 2 6.20 -8.21 5.07
C ALA A 2 6.85 -9.55 4.66
N LYS A 3 8.05 -9.51 4.07
CA LYS A 3 8.93 -10.65 3.77
C LYS A 3 8.21 -11.70 2.93
N PHE A 4 7.65 -11.28 1.80
CA PHE A 4 6.78 -12.16 1.00
C PHE A 4 7.46 -13.45 0.55
N ILE A 5 8.76 -13.41 0.27
CA ILE A 5 9.53 -14.59 -0.14
C ILE A 5 9.54 -15.72 0.91
N GLU A 6 9.28 -15.40 2.18
CA GLU A 6 9.26 -16.40 3.25
C GLU A 6 7.95 -17.22 3.25
N TRP A 7 6.84 -16.67 2.72
CA TRP A 7 5.51 -17.27 2.84
C TRP A 7 4.66 -17.26 1.56
N CYS A 8 5.18 -16.74 0.45
CA CYS A 8 4.53 -16.73 -0.85
C CYS A 8 5.43 -17.33 -1.95
N ASN A 9 4.79 -17.92 -2.95
CA ASN A 9 5.40 -18.26 -4.23
C ASN A 9 5.08 -17.17 -5.26
N ALA A 10 6.09 -16.67 -5.96
CA ALA A 10 5.92 -15.65 -6.98
C ALA A 10 5.70 -16.25 -8.37
N HIS A 11 4.76 -15.68 -9.10
CA HIS A 11 4.58 -15.92 -10.53
C HIS A 11 4.67 -14.58 -11.27
N GLU A 12 5.54 -14.52 -12.26
CA GLU A 12 5.77 -13.33 -13.07
C GLU A 12 5.38 -13.57 -14.51
N ALA A 13 4.79 -12.55 -15.13
CA ALA A 13 4.41 -12.56 -16.52
C ALA A 13 4.54 -11.18 -17.15
N ARG A 14 4.54 -11.15 -18.47
CA ARG A 14 4.48 -9.95 -19.28
C ARG A 14 3.19 -9.95 -20.08
N VAL A 15 2.51 -8.81 -20.09
CA VAL A 15 1.28 -8.58 -20.86
C VAL A 15 1.59 -7.41 -21.80
N GLY A 16 2.05 -7.73 -23.01
CA GLY A 16 2.67 -6.73 -23.90
C GLY A 16 3.87 -6.03 -23.22
N SER A 17 3.80 -4.71 -23.10
CA SER A 17 4.82 -3.89 -22.42
C SER A 17 4.63 -3.80 -20.89
N HIS A 18 3.57 -4.39 -20.35
CA HIS A 18 3.22 -4.32 -18.94
C HIS A 18 3.72 -5.52 -18.14
N ALA A 19 4.03 -5.30 -16.86
CA ALA A 19 4.46 -6.36 -15.94
C ALA A 19 3.28 -6.84 -15.08
N LEU A 20 3.22 -8.14 -14.86
CA LEU A 20 2.28 -8.79 -13.96
C LEU A 20 3.05 -9.65 -12.96
N ARG A 21 2.86 -9.42 -11.64
CA ARG A 21 3.45 -10.25 -10.59
C ARG A 21 2.37 -10.68 -9.59
N VAL A 22 2.16 -11.99 -9.44
CA VAL A 22 1.19 -12.56 -8.51
C VAL A 22 1.92 -13.42 -7.48
N LEU A 23 1.69 -13.12 -6.21
CA LEU A 23 2.22 -13.84 -5.06
C LEU A 23 1.13 -14.73 -4.49
N SER A 24 1.31 -16.05 -4.54
CA SER A 24 0.37 -17.00 -3.93
C SER A 24 0.91 -17.45 -2.58
N ALA A 25 0.17 -17.18 -1.51
CA ALA A 25 0.54 -17.61 -0.17
C ALA A 25 0.61 -19.14 -0.09
N ASP A 26 1.71 -19.65 0.45
CA ASP A 26 1.88 -21.06 0.73
C ASP A 26 1.02 -21.43 1.96
N PRO A 27 0.02 -22.32 1.85
CA PRO A 27 -0.79 -22.75 2.98
C PRO A 27 0.04 -23.30 4.14
N ALA A 28 1.18 -23.94 3.87
CA ALA A 28 2.06 -24.47 4.91
C ALA A 28 2.80 -23.36 5.69
N ARG A 29 2.88 -22.15 5.13
CA ARG A 29 3.61 -21.01 5.71
C ARG A 29 2.71 -19.81 6.01
N ILE A 30 1.39 -19.98 5.96
CA ILE A 30 0.46 -18.87 6.13
C ILE A 30 0.60 -18.19 7.50
N ASN A 31 0.95 -18.96 8.54
CA ASN A 31 1.23 -18.44 9.87
C ASN A 31 2.48 -17.53 9.89
N VAL A 32 3.50 -17.82 9.08
CA VAL A 32 4.66 -16.93 8.92
C VAL A 32 4.21 -15.60 8.32
N GLY A 33 3.34 -15.65 7.30
CA GLY A 33 2.71 -14.45 6.72
C GLY A 33 1.92 -13.64 7.75
N VAL A 34 1.15 -14.29 8.62
CA VAL A 34 0.43 -13.63 9.72
C VAL A 34 1.39 -12.94 10.68
N GLN A 35 2.46 -13.62 11.11
CA GLN A 35 3.45 -13.02 12.03
C GLN A 35 4.18 -11.85 11.39
N ASN A 36 4.65 -12.01 10.15
CA ASN A 36 5.40 -10.98 9.43
C ASN A 36 4.53 -9.74 9.16
N ALA A 37 3.29 -9.93 8.72
CA ALA A 37 2.34 -8.82 8.56
C ALA A 37 2.00 -8.16 9.91
N ALA A 38 1.75 -8.93 10.97
CA ALA A 38 1.45 -8.37 12.27
C ALA A 38 2.60 -7.54 12.86
N ALA A 39 3.85 -7.90 12.56
CA ALA A 39 5.02 -7.16 13.03
C ALA A 39 5.13 -5.75 12.43
N ILE A 40 4.65 -5.54 11.20
CA ILE A 40 4.75 -4.26 10.50
C ILE A 40 3.51 -3.36 10.65
N VAL A 41 2.33 -3.95 10.89
CA VAL A 41 1.05 -3.23 10.93
C VAL A 41 1.06 -2.02 11.87
N PRO A 42 1.55 -2.10 13.12
CA PRO A 42 1.63 -0.93 14.01
C PRO A 42 2.34 0.26 13.39
N MET A 43 3.39 0.01 12.62
CA MET A 43 4.22 1.04 12.00
C MET A 43 3.55 1.80 10.85
N HIS A 44 2.43 1.29 10.36
CA HIS A 44 1.58 1.97 9.39
C HIS A 44 0.54 2.87 10.06
N TYR A 45 0.23 2.67 11.34
CA TYR A 45 -0.69 3.51 12.10
C TYR A 45 -0.01 4.52 13.03
N ALA A 46 1.23 4.27 13.44
CA ALA A 46 2.01 5.19 14.26
C ALA A 46 3.48 5.23 13.83
N SER A 47 4.16 6.32 14.17
CA SER A 47 5.62 6.44 13.99
C SER A 47 6.36 5.69 15.09
N GLU A 48 7.59 5.26 14.79
CA GLU A 48 8.40 4.39 15.65
C GLU A 48 8.81 5.18 16.89
N GLU A 49 9.20 6.43 16.67
CA GLU A 49 9.59 7.42 17.67
C GLU A 49 8.43 7.72 18.61
N ARG A 50 7.20 7.83 18.08
CA ARG A 50 6.02 8.09 18.90
C ARG A 50 5.69 6.90 19.80
N LEU A 51 5.76 5.69 19.25
CA LEU A 51 5.52 4.47 20.02
C LEU A 51 6.59 4.27 21.09
N ALA A 52 7.86 4.42 20.73
CA ALA A 52 8.98 4.33 21.67
C ALA A 52 8.83 5.33 22.82
N ARG A 53 8.49 6.58 22.52
CA ARG A 53 8.28 7.62 23.55
C ARG A 53 7.09 7.33 24.48
N ILE A 54 6.00 6.76 23.96
CA ILE A 54 4.86 6.35 24.80
C ILE A 54 5.28 5.19 25.70
N LEU A 55 5.96 4.19 25.15
CA LEU A 55 6.45 3.04 25.90
C LEU A 55 7.42 3.45 27.02
N GLU A 56 8.39 4.31 26.72
CA GLU A 56 9.37 4.81 27.70
C GLU A 56 8.71 5.59 28.83
N ARG A 57 7.74 6.45 28.51
CA ARG A 57 7.14 7.36 29.50
C ARG A 57 6.01 6.74 30.29
N LEU A 58 5.18 5.93 29.65
CA LEU A 58 3.90 5.47 30.19
C LEU A 58 3.87 3.97 30.43
N GLY A 59 4.79 3.21 29.82
CA GLY A 59 4.83 1.76 29.94
C GLY A 59 4.05 1.02 28.86
N LYS A 60 4.13 -0.31 28.94
CA LYS A 60 3.59 -1.23 27.94
C LYS A 60 2.05 -1.23 27.83
N PRO A 61 1.27 -1.23 28.93
CA PRO A 61 -0.18 -1.24 28.84
C PRO A 61 -0.74 -0.03 28.06
N GLU A 62 -0.16 1.14 28.28
CA GLU A 62 -0.54 2.41 27.65
C GLU A 62 -0.14 2.45 26.18
N ALA A 63 1.07 1.95 25.85
CA ALA A 63 1.50 1.78 24.46
C ALA A 63 0.59 0.79 23.71
N ALA A 64 0.19 -0.31 24.36
CA ALA A 64 -0.71 -1.31 23.80
C ALA A 64 -2.11 -0.72 23.55
N GLY A 65 -2.67 0.00 24.53
CA GLY A 65 -3.95 0.69 24.40
C GLY A 65 -3.93 1.75 23.30
N PHE A 66 -2.82 2.49 23.18
CA PHE A 66 -2.62 3.46 22.12
C PHE A 66 -2.67 2.82 20.72
N ILE A 67 -1.94 1.73 20.48
CA ILE A 67 -2.00 0.99 19.21
C ILE A 67 -3.41 0.47 18.96
N GLN A 68 -4.03 -0.19 19.94
CA GLN A 68 -5.36 -0.78 19.79
C GLN A 68 -6.43 0.27 19.45
N ASN A 69 -6.27 1.52 19.90
CA ASN A 69 -7.17 2.62 19.56
C ASN A 69 -7.03 3.10 18.11
N LEU A 70 -5.88 2.88 17.47
CA LEU A 70 -5.65 3.25 16.06
C LEU A 70 -6.15 2.19 15.08
N LEU A 71 -6.05 0.90 15.42
CA LEU A 71 -6.42 -0.19 14.52
C LEU A 71 -7.90 -0.15 14.16
N PRO A 72 -8.35 -0.43 12.93
CA PRO A 72 -9.78 -0.56 12.63
C PRO A 72 -10.48 -1.68 13.44
N THR A 73 -11.77 -1.49 13.75
CA THR A 73 -12.60 -2.54 14.40
C THR A 73 -13.48 -3.30 13.41
N THR A 74 -13.85 -2.69 12.29
CA THR A 74 -14.74 -3.33 11.32
C THR A 74 -13.95 -4.23 10.37
N LYS A 75 -14.56 -5.36 9.98
CA LYS A 75 -13.94 -6.33 9.06
C LYS A 75 -13.58 -5.69 7.71
N SER A 76 -14.45 -4.84 7.19
CA SER A 76 -14.25 -4.15 5.90
C SER A 76 -13.04 -3.23 5.94
N ILE A 77 -12.92 -2.38 6.96
CA ILE A 77 -11.80 -1.44 7.07
C ILE A 77 -10.49 -2.18 7.39
N ARG A 78 -10.51 -3.23 8.24
CA ARG A 78 -9.35 -4.11 8.43
C ARG A 78 -8.85 -4.70 7.11
N SER A 79 -9.77 -5.19 6.28
CA SER A 79 -9.44 -5.77 4.99
C SER A 79 -8.82 -4.73 4.03
N GLY A 80 -9.40 -3.54 3.99
CA GLY A 80 -8.93 -2.43 3.16
C GLY A 80 -7.55 -1.94 3.59
N ASP A 81 -7.43 -1.54 4.86
CA ASP A 81 -6.17 -1.05 5.43
C ASP A 81 -5.05 -2.10 5.29
N LEU A 82 -5.30 -3.38 5.55
CA LEU A 82 -4.28 -4.42 5.35
C LEU A 82 -3.90 -4.56 3.88
N GLY A 83 -4.83 -4.39 2.95
CA GLY A 83 -4.53 -4.34 1.52
C GLY A 83 -3.53 -3.23 1.19
N GLU A 84 -3.75 -2.02 1.69
CA GLU A 84 -2.84 -0.88 1.50
C GLU A 84 -1.47 -1.09 2.13
N ILE A 85 -1.44 -1.66 3.34
CA ILE A 85 -0.20 -2.01 4.04
C ILE A 85 0.60 -3.01 3.21
N LEU A 86 -0.03 -4.08 2.73
CA LEU A 86 0.63 -5.09 1.91
C LEU A 86 1.07 -4.53 0.55
N ALA A 87 0.30 -3.62 -0.07
CA ALA A 87 0.71 -2.94 -1.29
C ALA A 87 1.95 -2.08 -1.07
N THR A 88 1.97 -1.31 0.02
CA THR A 88 3.11 -0.47 0.41
C THR A 88 4.38 -1.31 0.59
N GLU A 89 4.28 -2.43 1.31
CA GLU A 89 5.44 -3.30 1.56
C GLU A 89 5.83 -4.09 0.31
N PHE A 90 4.88 -4.46 -0.54
CA PHE A 90 5.18 -5.05 -1.84
C PHE A 90 6.03 -4.10 -2.68
N ILE A 91 5.64 -2.83 -2.76
CA ILE A 91 6.39 -1.82 -3.53
C ILE A 91 7.81 -1.67 -2.97
N ALA A 92 7.95 -1.58 -1.64
CA ALA A 92 9.24 -1.45 -0.98
C ALA A 92 10.15 -2.68 -1.18
N GLU A 93 9.58 -3.89 -1.22
CA GLU A 93 10.36 -5.14 -1.39
C GLU A 93 10.66 -5.47 -2.85
N GLN A 94 9.85 -4.97 -3.80
CA GLN A 94 9.82 -5.49 -5.17
C GLN A 94 10.18 -4.45 -6.24
N THR A 95 10.34 -3.18 -5.86
CA THR A 95 10.56 -2.06 -6.79
C THR A 95 11.59 -1.08 -6.22
N ASN A 96 11.94 -0.07 -7.02
CA ASN A 96 12.80 1.05 -6.62
C ASN A 96 12.02 2.29 -6.13
N TYR A 97 10.70 2.21 -6.04
CA TYR A 97 9.89 3.32 -5.53
C TYR A 97 9.91 3.35 -4.00
N LEU A 98 10.16 4.54 -3.45
CA LEU A 98 10.04 4.82 -2.03
C LEU A 98 8.59 5.19 -1.72
N ILE A 99 8.06 4.68 -0.61
CA ILE A 99 6.78 5.14 -0.04
C ILE A 99 7.11 5.95 1.22
N PRO A 100 7.40 7.26 1.10
CA PRO A 100 7.90 8.04 2.23
C PRO A 100 6.86 8.21 3.34
N ILE A 101 5.58 8.24 2.99
CA ILE A 101 4.48 8.57 3.89
C ILE A 101 3.53 7.38 3.99
N LYS A 102 3.49 6.74 5.16
CA LYS A 102 2.51 5.72 5.52
C LYS A 102 1.20 6.41 5.94
N ARG A 103 0.33 6.72 4.97
CA ARG A 103 -0.82 7.63 5.14
C ARG A 103 -1.78 7.26 6.28
N LEU A 104 -1.89 5.97 6.61
CA LEU A 104 -2.76 5.49 7.69
C LEU A 104 -2.40 6.06 9.08
N ARG A 105 -1.19 6.61 9.26
CA ARG A 105 -0.80 7.35 10.49
C ARG A 105 -1.61 8.64 10.71
N TRP A 106 -2.22 9.18 9.65
CA TRP A 106 -2.98 10.44 9.68
C TRP A 106 -4.47 10.24 9.46
N LYS A 107 -4.99 9.04 9.76
CA LYS A 107 -6.40 8.74 9.60
C LYS A 107 -7.23 9.47 10.66
N ASP A 108 -8.24 10.23 10.22
CA ASP A 108 -9.12 11.01 11.12
C ASP A 108 -9.81 10.14 12.17
N HIS A 109 -10.23 8.94 11.77
CA HIS A 109 -10.86 7.97 12.65
C HIS A 109 -10.54 6.54 12.20
N ARG A 110 -10.30 5.63 13.15
CA ARG A 110 -9.90 4.22 12.91
C ARG A 110 -10.81 3.46 11.92
N ASN A 111 -12.08 3.84 11.80
CA ASN A 111 -13.06 3.21 10.92
C ASN A 111 -13.48 4.06 9.69
N MET A 112 -12.75 5.13 9.37
CA MET A 112 -12.95 5.91 8.15
C MET A 112 -11.92 5.51 7.08
N ALA A 113 -12.30 5.60 5.80
CA ALA A 113 -11.36 5.48 4.70
C ALA A 113 -10.59 6.79 4.53
N MET A 114 -9.31 6.68 4.14
CA MET A 114 -8.51 7.84 3.75
C MET A 114 -8.99 8.39 2.40
N ARG A 115 -8.91 9.70 2.23
CA ARG A 115 -9.20 10.37 0.94
C ARG A 115 -7.96 10.41 0.06
N GLY A 116 -8.18 10.59 -1.25
CA GLY A 116 -7.12 10.66 -2.25
C GLY A 116 -6.61 9.29 -2.68
N ASP A 117 -5.43 9.27 -3.27
CA ASP A 117 -4.79 8.06 -3.81
C ASP A 117 -4.40 7.08 -2.69
N ASP A 118 -4.52 5.77 -2.95
CA ASP A 118 -4.28 4.74 -1.94
C ASP A 118 -2.81 4.68 -1.50
N VAL A 119 -1.90 4.61 -2.47
CA VAL A 119 -0.46 4.69 -2.23
C VAL A 119 0.19 5.49 -3.36
N ILE A 120 1.09 6.40 -3.01
CA ILE A 120 1.97 7.10 -3.96
C ILE A 120 3.40 6.71 -3.67
N GLY A 121 4.03 6.05 -4.64
CA GLY A 121 5.47 5.82 -4.64
C GLY A 121 6.21 6.92 -5.38
N ILE A 122 7.43 7.19 -4.91
CA ILE A 122 8.28 8.24 -5.43
C ILE A 122 9.66 7.65 -5.72
N SER A 123 10.19 7.91 -6.90
CA SER A 123 11.57 7.62 -7.24
C SER A 123 12.15 8.78 -8.02
N GLU A 124 13.46 8.77 -8.23
CA GLU A 124 14.13 9.73 -9.09
C GLU A 124 14.74 9.00 -10.27
N ASN A 125 14.55 9.55 -11.46
CA ASN A 125 15.21 9.05 -12.64
C ASN A 125 16.70 9.48 -12.66
N ARG A 126 17.44 8.97 -13.65
CA ARG A 126 18.89 9.25 -13.78
C ARG A 126 19.22 10.73 -13.97
N ASN A 127 18.25 11.55 -14.38
CA ASN A 127 18.41 12.98 -14.58
C ASN A 127 18.00 13.80 -13.33
N GLY A 128 17.66 13.13 -12.22
CA GLY A 128 17.21 13.78 -10.99
C GLY A 128 15.77 14.29 -11.05
N GLN A 129 14.98 13.86 -12.03
CA GLN A 129 13.56 14.20 -12.11
C GLN A 129 12.73 13.17 -11.34
N VAL A 130 11.70 13.65 -10.65
CA VAL A 130 10.79 12.80 -9.88
C VAL A 130 9.92 11.94 -10.80
N GLU A 131 9.76 10.67 -10.45
CA GLU A 131 8.82 9.72 -11.05
C GLU A 131 7.84 9.24 -9.98
N PHE A 132 6.58 9.08 -10.36
CA PHE A 132 5.50 8.69 -9.48
C PHE A 132 4.96 7.31 -9.81
N LEU A 133 4.68 6.53 -8.76
CA LEU A 133 3.89 5.31 -8.83
C LEU A 133 2.53 5.59 -8.19
N LYS A 134 1.48 5.74 -8.99
CA LYS A 134 0.10 5.87 -8.52
C LYS A 134 -0.50 4.48 -8.36
N VAL A 135 -0.94 4.16 -7.16
CA VAL A 135 -1.40 2.81 -6.82
C VAL A 135 -2.86 2.86 -6.43
N GLU A 136 -3.63 1.90 -6.93
CA GLU A 136 -4.99 1.62 -6.48
C GLU A 136 -5.04 0.20 -5.92
N VAL A 137 -5.63 0.07 -4.74
CA VAL A 137 -5.64 -1.18 -3.98
C VAL A 137 -7.06 -1.75 -3.90
N LYS A 138 -7.21 -3.03 -4.22
CA LYS A 138 -8.47 -3.76 -4.04
C LYS A 138 -8.27 -5.01 -3.19
N SER A 139 -8.84 -4.97 -1.99
CA SER A 139 -8.92 -6.12 -1.08
C SER A 139 -10.32 -6.74 -1.13
N ARG A 140 -10.44 -7.99 -1.60
CA ARG A 140 -11.73 -8.69 -1.77
C ARG A 140 -11.56 -10.19 -1.59
N ILE A 141 -12.49 -10.86 -0.90
CA ILE A 141 -12.53 -12.34 -0.89
C ILE A 141 -12.65 -12.86 -2.32
N ALA A 142 -13.70 -12.44 -3.04
CA ALA A 142 -13.91 -12.77 -4.45
C ALA A 142 -13.70 -11.52 -5.31
N LEU A 143 -12.57 -11.46 -5.99
CA LEU A 143 -12.27 -10.45 -6.99
C LEU A 143 -13.02 -10.77 -8.29
N ASN A 144 -13.60 -9.75 -8.92
CA ASN A 144 -14.35 -9.87 -10.19
C ASN A 144 -14.02 -8.71 -11.12
N ALA A 145 -14.45 -8.81 -12.39
CA ALA A 145 -14.15 -7.81 -13.42
C ALA A 145 -14.66 -6.40 -13.08
N GLY A 146 -15.83 -6.29 -12.44
CA GLY A 146 -16.39 -5.00 -12.01
C GLY A 146 -15.45 -4.28 -11.03
N VAL A 147 -14.88 -5.00 -10.06
CA VAL A 147 -13.93 -4.43 -9.09
C VAL A 147 -12.67 -3.90 -9.78
N LEU A 148 -12.15 -4.57 -10.81
CA LEU A 148 -11.00 -4.04 -11.56
C LEU A 148 -11.36 -2.89 -12.47
N SER A 149 -12.58 -2.88 -13.04
CA SER A 149 -13.08 -1.73 -13.79
C SER A 149 -13.17 -0.49 -12.89
N GLU A 150 -13.68 -0.63 -11.67
CA GLU A 150 -13.69 0.46 -10.68
C GLU A 150 -12.28 0.93 -10.33
N ALA A 151 -11.35 -0.01 -10.13
CA ALA A 151 -9.96 0.31 -9.84
C ALA A 151 -9.28 1.05 -11.01
N ARG A 152 -9.56 0.65 -12.25
CA ARG A 152 -9.07 1.33 -13.45
C ARG A 152 -9.60 2.77 -13.52
N THR A 153 -10.91 2.96 -13.35
CA THR A 153 -11.53 4.28 -13.29
C THR A 153 -10.94 5.15 -12.19
N ALA A 154 -10.64 4.57 -11.02
CA ALA A 154 -10.01 5.30 -9.92
C ALA A 154 -8.58 5.75 -10.27
N LEU A 155 -7.76 4.87 -10.87
CA LEU A 155 -6.43 5.24 -11.37
C LEU A 155 -6.50 6.35 -12.42
N ASP A 156 -7.51 6.35 -13.31
CA ASP A 156 -7.68 7.34 -14.38
C ASP A 156 -8.22 8.70 -13.91
N LYS A 157 -8.63 8.83 -12.63
CA LYS A 157 -8.94 10.14 -12.06
C LYS A 157 -7.75 11.08 -12.17
N ASP A 158 -8.03 12.38 -12.21
CA ASP A 158 -7.01 13.43 -12.37
C ASP A 158 -6.16 13.24 -13.63
N GLY A 159 -6.76 12.69 -14.70
CA GLY A 159 -6.07 12.40 -15.96
C GLY A 159 -5.05 11.27 -15.88
N GLY A 160 -5.14 10.41 -14.86
CA GLY A 160 -4.13 9.38 -14.57
C GLY A 160 -2.94 9.89 -13.76
N LEU A 161 -2.89 11.17 -13.42
CA LEU A 161 -1.80 11.72 -12.61
C LEU A 161 -2.09 11.53 -11.12
N PRO A 162 -1.09 11.51 -10.23
CA PRO A 162 -1.33 11.61 -8.80
C PRO A 162 -2.15 12.87 -8.49
N SER A 163 -3.12 12.76 -7.60
CA SER A 163 -3.98 13.89 -7.26
C SER A 163 -3.17 14.99 -6.57
N ALA A 164 -3.48 16.25 -6.90
CA ALA A 164 -2.81 17.40 -6.27
C ALA A 164 -2.96 17.38 -4.74
N HIS A 165 -4.10 16.90 -4.24
CA HIS A 165 -4.34 16.74 -2.82
C HIS A 165 -3.38 15.72 -2.17
N ALA A 166 -3.19 14.55 -2.78
CA ALA A 166 -2.28 13.54 -2.25
C ALA A 166 -0.83 14.03 -2.25
N LEU A 167 -0.40 14.67 -3.34
CA LEU A 167 0.97 15.18 -3.44
C LEU A 167 1.25 16.32 -2.46
N SER A 168 0.33 17.29 -2.31
CA SER A 168 0.49 18.37 -1.34
C SER A 168 0.50 17.86 0.10
N PHE A 169 -0.33 16.84 0.41
CA PHE A 169 -0.26 16.16 1.70
C PHE A 169 1.10 15.51 1.94
N ILE A 170 1.61 14.74 0.97
CA ILE A 170 2.91 14.06 1.08
C ILE A 170 4.05 15.06 1.23
N SER A 171 4.10 16.09 0.38
CA SER A 171 5.13 17.14 0.43
C SER A 171 5.13 17.85 1.79
N SER A 172 3.96 18.26 2.29
CA SER A 172 3.85 18.88 3.61
C SER A 172 4.39 17.98 4.73
N ARG A 173 4.03 16.69 4.71
CA ARG A 173 4.51 15.74 5.74
C ARG A 173 6.02 15.52 5.64
N LEU A 174 6.57 15.46 4.42
CA LEU A 174 8.01 15.32 4.19
C LEU A 174 8.78 16.54 4.74
N ALA A 175 8.30 17.76 4.48
CA ALA A 175 8.91 18.98 4.98
C ALA A 175 8.93 19.01 6.53
N GLU A 176 7.80 18.66 7.17
CA GLU A 176 7.70 18.55 8.63
C GLU A 176 8.64 17.49 9.23
N MET A 177 8.91 16.41 8.47
CA MET A 177 9.83 15.33 8.86
C MET A 177 11.30 15.64 8.51
N GLY A 178 11.61 16.85 8.03
CA GLY A 178 12.98 17.26 7.68
C GLY A 178 13.49 16.71 6.34
N SER A 179 12.62 16.11 5.53
CA SER A 179 12.95 15.58 4.20
C SER A 179 12.75 16.62 3.09
N ALA A 180 13.32 17.81 3.28
CA ALA A 180 13.08 18.98 2.44
C ALA A 180 13.32 18.72 0.95
N ARG A 181 14.44 18.07 0.60
CA ARG A 181 14.78 17.78 -0.81
C ARG A 181 13.67 17.02 -1.55
N LEU A 182 13.05 16.02 -0.91
CA LEU A 182 12.00 15.24 -1.55
C LEU A 182 10.68 16.02 -1.61
N ALA A 183 10.39 16.85 -0.60
CA ALA A 183 9.25 17.77 -0.63
C ALA A 183 9.40 18.78 -1.80
N ASP A 184 10.57 19.41 -1.93
CA ASP A 184 10.87 20.37 -3.00
C ASP A 184 10.72 19.75 -4.39
N LEU A 185 11.14 18.51 -4.59
CA LEU A 185 10.97 17.80 -5.86
C LEU A 185 9.48 17.59 -6.22
N ILE A 186 8.63 17.32 -5.23
CA ILE A 186 7.19 17.17 -5.42
C ILE A 186 6.56 18.52 -5.72
N ASP A 187 6.92 19.56 -4.95
CA ASP A 187 6.41 20.91 -5.12
C ASP A 187 6.80 21.49 -6.49
N ASP A 188 8.05 21.31 -6.93
CA ASP A 188 8.51 21.72 -8.27
C ASP A 188 7.72 21.02 -9.38
N ALA A 189 7.45 19.72 -9.23
CA ALA A 189 6.63 18.97 -10.18
C ALA A 189 5.18 19.48 -10.21
N GLN A 190 4.59 19.84 -9.06
CA GLN A 190 3.22 20.34 -8.99
C GLN A 190 3.07 21.79 -9.46
N LEU A 191 4.00 22.67 -9.09
CA LEU A 191 3.81 24.13 -9.13
C LEU A 191 4.57 24.80 -10.25
N LYS A 192 5.63 24.17 -10.79
CA LYS A 192 6.54 24.81 -11.75
C LYS A 192 6.61 24.08 -13.09
N HIS A 193 6.78 22.76 -13.06
CA HIS A 193 7.06 21.98 -14.27
C HIS A 193 5.83 21.26 -14.83
N GLY A 194 4.85 20.97 -13.99
CA GLY A 194 3.79 20.03 -14.30
C GLY A 194 4.28 18.58 -14.28
N ILE A 195 3.33 17.65 -14.25
CA ILE A 195 3.62 16.21 -14.22
C ILE A 195 3.34 15.63 -15.60
N SER A 196 4.36 14.99 -16.19
CA SER A 196 4.21 14.28 -17.46
C SER A 196 3.64 12.88 -17.22
N ALA A 197 2.74 12.43 -18.11
CA ALA A 197 2.27 11.04 -18.07
C ALA A 197 3.41 10.00 -18.17
N HIS A 198 4.54 10.39 -18.78
CA HIS A 198 5.73 9.52 -18.89
C HIS A 198 6.53 9.40 -17.60
N SER A 199 6.40 10.35 -16.66
CA SER A 199 6.98 10.26 -15.32
C SER A 199 6.04 9.56 -14.33
N VAL A 200 4.90 9.04 -14.80
CA VAL A 200 3.93 8.32 -13.97
C VAL A 200 3.87 6.86 -14.41
N ARG A 201 3.71 6.00 -13.41
CA ARG A 201 3.35 4.60 -13.58
C ARG A 201 2.14 4.28 -12.72
N HIS A 202 1.25 3.45 -13.23
CA HIS A 202 0.14 2.90 -12.48
C HIS A 202 0.47 1.50 -11.96
N LEU A 203 0.05 1.24 -10.73
CA LEU A 203 -0.01 -0.10 -10.16
C LEU A 203 -1.42 -0.42 -9.71
N MET A 204 -2.03 -1.41 -10.34
CA MET A 204 -3.26 -2.03 -9.84
C MET A 204 -2.88 -3.19 -8.93
N PHE A 205 -3.11 -3.04 -7.62
CA PHE A 205 -2.74 -4.04 -6.62
C PHE A 205 -3.99 -4.74 -6.06
N THR A 206 -3.98 -6.07 -6.05
CA THR A 206 -5.10 -6.88 -5.54
C THR A 206 -4.68 -7.73 -4.36
N PHE A 207 -5.53 -7.83 -3.34
CA PHE A 207 -5.39 -8.79 -2.25
C PHE A 207 -6.66 -9.62 -2.14
N SER A 208 -6.62 -10.89 -2.54
CA SER A 208 -7.83 -11.71 -2.73
C SER A 208 -7.69 -13.18 -2.40
N ALA A 209 -8.82 -13.90 -2.30
CA ALA A 209 -8.81 -15.36 -2.14
C ALA A 209 -8.68 -16.10 -3.47
N ASN A 210 -9.28 -15.58 -4.54
CA ASN A 210 -9.14 -16.11 -5.88
C ASN A 210 -7.94 -15.50 -6.63
N ALA A 211 -7.40 -16.26 -7.58
CA ALA A 211 -6.28 -15.84 -8.40
C ALA A 211 -6.69 -14.68 -9.34
N PRO A 212 -5.94 -13.56 -9.33
CA PRO A 212 -6.29 -12.37 -10.10
C PRO A 212 -5.72 -12.40 -11.53
N ASN A 213 -4.98 -13.45 -11.93
CA ASN A 213 -4.17 -13.48 -13.15
C ASN A 213 -4.97 -13.11 -14.41
N VAL A 214 -6.12 -13.76 -14.64
CA VAL A 214 -6.98 -13.50 -15.80
C VAL A 214 -7.54 -12.08 -15.76
N LEU A 215 -7.97 -11.63 -14.58
CA LEU A 215 -8.57 -10.31 -14.39
C LEU A 215 -7.56 -9.17 -14.59
N LEU A 216 -6.37 -9.29 -14.00
CA LEU A 216 -5.29 -8.33 -14.17
C LEU A 216 -4.77 -8.34 -15.62
N THR A 217 -4.64 -9.52 -16.24
CA THR A 217 -4.24 -9.61 -17.66
C THR A 217 -5.25 -8.91 -18.57
N ALA A 218 -6.55 -9.13 -18.35
CA ALA A 218 -7.61 -8.44 -19.10
C ALA A 218 -7.55 -6.92 -18.90
N SER A 219 -7.37 -6.45 -17.66
CA SER A 219 -7.23 -5.02 -17.38
C SER A 219 -6.00 -4.41 -18.04
N LEU A 220 -4.87 -5.11 -18.05
CA LEU A 220 -3.63 -4.66 -18.69
C LEU A 220 -3.76 -4.63 -20.22
N ASN A 221 -4.33 -5.66 -20.84
CA ASN A 221 -4.57 -5.69 -22.29
C ASN A 221 -5.57 -4.61 -22.75
N GLY A 222 -6.54 -4.27 -21.90
CA GLY A 222 -7.55 -3.24 -22.20
C GLY A 222 -7.02 -1.81 -22.09
N TYR A 223 -5.82 -1.59 -21.56
CA TYR A 223 -5.25 -0.26 -21.39
C TYR A 223 -4.53 0.21 -22.65
N ALA A 224 -5.00 1.32 -23.23
CA ALA A 224 -4.42 1.92 -24.44
C ALA A 224 -3.82 3.32 -24.21
N GLY A 225 -3.73 3.76 -22.95
CA GLY A 225 -3.22 5.09 -22.60
C GLY A 225 -1.68 5.16 -22.56
N PRO A 226 -1.13 6.37 -22.31
CA PRO A 226 0.32 6.60 -22.36
C PRO A 226 1.07 6.21 -21.08
N ILE A 227 0.37 5.95 -19.97
CA ILE A 227 0.98 5.72 -18.65
C ILE A 227 1.42 4.26 -18.55
N GLY A 228 2.63 4.00 -18.05
CA GLY A 228 3.10 2.63 -17.82
C GLY A 228 2.21 1.90 -16.82
N GLN A 229 1.82 0.65 -17.11
CA GLN A 229 0.98 -0.16 -16.21
C GLN A 229 1.75 -1.32 -15.59
N TRP A 230 1.48 -1.58 -14.33
CA TRP A 230 1.79 -2.80 -13.60
C TRP A 230 0.52 -3.39 -12.97
N GLY A 231 0.42 -4.72 -13.02
CA GLY A 231 -0.54 -5.48 -12.23
C GLY A 231 0.19 -6.26 -11.16
N ALA A 232 -0.29 -6.21 -9.92
CA ALA A 232 0.23 -7.07 -8.86
C ALA A 232 -0.90 -7.66 -8.03
N GLY A 233 -0.67 -8.85 -7.48
CA GLY A 233 -1.65 -9.48 -6.60
C GLY A 233 -1.04 -10.35 -5.53
N ILE A 234 -1.69 -10.38 -4.36
CA ILE A 234 -1.46 -11.38 -3.32
C ILE A 234 -2.70 -12.26 -3.21
N VAL A 235 -2.51 -13.57 -3.33
CA VAL A 235 -3.56 -14.57 -3.22
C VAL A 235 -3.44 -15.30 -1.88
N VAL A 236 -4.45 -15.15 -1.03
CA VAL A 236 -4.59 -15.88 0.24
C VAL A 236 -5.95 -16.55 0.25
N ARG A 237 -5.99 -17.87 0.04
CA ARG A 237 -7.25 -18.64 -0.08
C ARG A 237 -8.20 -18.41 1.08
N GLU A 238 -7.68 -18.36 2.31
CA GLU A 238 -8.45 -18.05 3.51
C GLU A 238 -8.37 -16.56 3.87
N HIS A 239 -8.65 -15.69 2.90
CA HIS A 239 -8.46 -14.23 3.00
C HIS A 239 -9.01 -13.62 4.28
N ALA A 240 -10.28 -13.90 4.62
CA ALA A 240 -10.91 -13.33 5.81
C ALA A 240 -10.26 -13.83 7.11
N ALA A 241 -9.86 -15.09 7.16
CA ALA A 241 -9.17 -15.67 8.31
C ALA A 241 -7.76 -15.10 8.47
N PHE A 242 -7.05 -14.89 7.36
CA PHE A 242 -5.74 -14.24 7.36
C PHE A 242 -5.82 -12.80 7.88
N VAL A 243 -6.76 -11.99 7.36
CA VAL A 243 -6.98 -10.62 7.83
C VAL A 243 -7.26 -10.62 9.34
N ALA A 244 -8.18 -11.47 9.80
CA ALA A 244 -8.50 -11.58 11.22
C ALA A 244 -7.28 -12.00 12.05
N GLY A 245 -6.53 -13.01 11.57
CA GLY A 245 -5.31 -13.52 12.20
C GLY A 245 -4.25 -12.45 12.36
N VAL A 246 -4.00 -11.62 11.34
CA VAL A 246 -3.05 -10.51 11.41
C VAL A 246 -3.43 -9.53 12.51
N TYR A 247 -4.65 -8.98 12.49
CA TYR A 247 -5.05 -8.00 13.50
C TYR A 247 -5.13 -8.58 14.91
N ASN A 248 -5.57 -9.84 15.05
CA ASN A 248 -5.56 -10.54 16.34
C ASN A 248 -4.13 -10.73 16.86
N GLN A 249 -3.19 -11.07 15.98
CA GLN A 249 -1.77 -11.20 16.32
C GLN A 249 -1.15 -9.85 16.70
N VAL A 250 -1.53 -8.75 16.04
CA VAL A 250 -1.10 -7.39 16.44
C VAL A 250 -1.55 -7.08 17.86
N ILE A 251 -2.83 -7.33 18.18
CA ILE A 251 -3.40 -7.07 19.50
C ILE A 251 -2.73 -7.98 20.55
N PHE A 252 -2.53 -9.25 20.23
CA PHE A 252 -1.80 -10.18 21.08
C PHE A 252 -0.38 -9.70 21.35
N ASN A 253 0.37 -9.32 20.31
CA ASN A 253 1.74 -8.82 20.43
C ASN A 253 1.78 -7.58 21.31
N ALA A 254 0.91 -6.59 21.07
CA ALA A 254 0.87 -5.36 21.86
C ALA A 254 0.68 -5.63 23.37
N ASN A 255 -0.15 -6.61 23.74
CA ASN A 255 -0.42 -6.94 25.13
C ASN A 255 0.64 -7.85 25.77
N ASN A 256 1.37 -8.66 24.99
CA ASN A 256 2.19 -9.76 25.52
C ASN A 256 3.68 -9.66 25.19
N ARG A 257 4.08 -8.93 24.14
CA ARG A 257 5.48 -8.68 23.77
C ARG A 257 5.86 -7.24 24.07
#